data_AF-A0A956Z577-F1
#
_entry.id   AF-A0A956Z577-F1
#
_cell.length_a   1.000
_cell.length_b   1.000
_cell.length_c   1.000
_cell.angle_alpha   90.00
_cell.angle_beta   90.00
_cell.angle_gamma   90.00
#
_symmetry.space_group_name_H-M   'P 1'
#
loop_
_entity.id
_entity.type
_entity.pdbx_description
1 polymer ?
#
loop_
_entity_poly.entity_id
_entity_poly.type
_entity_poly.pdbx_seq_one_letter_code
_entity_poly.pdbx_strand_id
1 'polypeptide(L)' 'LALDGGADGLALIRRLLDQAPRLITPGGLVLLEMQFDQGVAITALAQAALPSAQIDILRDYAGHERIVRIRC' A
#
# COMPACT_ATOMS: atom_id res chain seq x y z
N LEU A 1 15.46 7.63 9.38
CA LEU A 1 14.73 7.52 10.67
C LEU A 1 13.51 6.62 10.46
N ALA A 2 13.06 5.87 11.46
CA ALA A 2 11.97 4.89 11.29
C ALA A 2 10.58 5.52 11.07
N LEU A 3 10.40 6.80 11.42
CA LEU A 3 9.14 7.54 11.32
C LEU A 3 9.13 8.58 10.18
N ASP A 4 10.19 8.63 9.37
CA ASP A 4 10.33 9.61 8.30
C ASP A 4 9.84 9.00 6.97
N GLY A 5 8.62 9.36 6.60
CA GLY A 5 8.03 9.00 5.31
C GLY A 5 8.15 10.10 4.26
N GLY A 6 8.96 11.14 4.46
CA GLY A 6 8.99 12.32 3.61
C GLY A 6 7.81 13.27 3.81
N ALA A 7 7.68 14.28 2.94
CA ALA A 7 6.76 15.41 3.13
C ALA A 7 5.28 15.03 3.28
N ASP A 8 4.86 13.93 2.66
CA ASP A 8 3.49 13.39 2.73
C ASP A 8 3.41 12.03 3.43
N GLY A 9 4.52 11.56 4.00
CA GLY A 9 4.59 10.27 4.68
C GLY A 9 4.65 9.04 3.76
N LEU A 10 4.67 9.19 2.43
CA LEU A 10 4.53 8.08 1.47
C LEU A 10 5.80 7.75 0.67
N ALA A 11 6.93 8.40 0.93
CA ALA A 11 8.16 8.22 0.16
C ALA A 11 8.63 6.75 0.09
N LEU A 12 8.59 6.04 1.22
CA LEU A 12 8.97 4.62 1.28
C LEU A 12 7.95 3.71 0.59
N ILE A 13 6.66 4.03 0.69
CA ILE A 13 5.59 3.27 0.04
C ILE A 13 5.70 3.41 -1.49
N ARG A 14 5.93 4.62 -2.01
CA ARG A 14 6.18 4.85 -3.44
C ARG A 14 7.35 3.99 -3.93
N ARG A 15 8.48 4.04 -3.23
CA ARG A 15 9.67 3.27 -3.58
C ARG A 15 9.41 1.76 -3.56
N LEU A 16 8.63 1.26 -2.59
CA LEU A 16 8.25 -0.15 -2.52
C LEU A 16 7.39 -0.56 -3.71
N LEU A 17 6.35 0.23 -4.01
CA LEU A 17 5.42 -0.05 -5.10
C LEU A 17 6.09 0.02 -6.48
N ASP A 18 7.06 0.91 -6.69
CA ASP A 18 7.86 0.97 -7.92
C ASP A 18 8.67 -0.32 -8.15
N GLN A 19 9.08 -0.99 -7.08
CA GLN A 19 9.86 -2.24 -7.14
C GLN A 19 8.97 -3.49 -7.19
N ALA A 20 7.73 -3.38 -6.72
CA ALA A 20 6.79 -4.47 -6.52
C ALA A 20 6.57 -5.36 -7.77
N PRO A 21 6.42 -4.84 -9.01
CA PRO A 21 6.20 -5.68 -10.18
C PRO A 21 7.32 -6.70 -10.47
N ARG A 22 8.53 -6.46 -9.98
CA ARG A 22 9.70 -7.35 -10.18
C ARG A 22 9.89 -8.34 -9.03
N LEU A 23 9.22 -8.13 -7.91
CA LEU A 23 9.42 -8.87 -6.67
C LEU A 23 8.25 -9.80 -6.35
N ILE A 24 7.06 -9.51 -6.87
CA ILE A 24 5.83 -10.23 -6.55
C ILE A 24 5.53 -11.24 -7.66
N THR A 25 5.39 -12.50 -7.29
CA THR A 25 4.93 -13.57 -8.18
C THR A 25 3.41 -13.49 -8.38
N PRO A 26 2.87 -14.03 -9.50
CA PRO A 26 1.42 -14.14 -9.68
C PRO A 26 0.74 -14.82 -8.48
N GLY A 27 -0.37 -14.26 -8.00
CA GLY A 27 -1.07 -14.69 -6.79
C GLY A 27 -0.46 -14.16 -5.48
N GLY A 28 0.60 -13.35 -5.56
CA GLY A 28 1.28 -12.78 -4.40
C GLY A 28 0.45 -11.73 -3.66
N LEU A 29 0.79 -11.51 -2.39
CA LEU A 29 0.06 -10.64 -1.48
C LEU A 29 1.00 -9.59 -0.87
N VAL A 30 0.59 -8.33 -0.92
CA VAL A 30 1.22 -7.23 -0.17
C VAL A 30 0.20 -6.67 0.82
N LEU A 31 0.64 -6.48 2.05
CA LEU A 31 -0.11 -5.84 3.12
C LEU A 31 0.69 -4.63 3.60
N LEU A 32 0.12 -3.43 3.47
CA LEU A 32 0.75 -2.19 3.88
C LEU A 32 -0.04 -1.58 5.05
N GLU A 33 0.59 -1.49 6.21
CA GLU A 33 0.05 -0.73 7.33
C GLU A 33 0.17 0.78 7.10
N MET A 34 -0.86 1.52 7.48
CA MET A 34 -0.98 2.95 7.22
C MET A 34 -1.75 3.70 8.31
N GLN A 35 -1.60 5.03 8.31
CA GLN A 35 -2.52 5.90 9.05
C GLN A 35 -3.88 5.99 8.36
N PHE A 36 -4.91 6.32 9.14
CA PHE A 36 -6.31 6.23 8.74
C PHE A 36 -6.69 7.12 7.54
N ASP A 37 -5.88 8.14 7.25
CA ASP A 37 -6.10 9.14 6.19
C ASP A 37 -5.29 8.86 4.91
N GLN A 38 -4.43 7.83 4.90
CA GLN A 38 -3.53 7.54 3.78
C GLN A 38 -4.07 6.53 2.77
N GLY A 39 -5.19 5.85 3.07
CA GLY A 39 -5.72 4.74 2.27
C GLY A 39 -5.97 5.08 0.81
N VAL A 40 -6.60 6.23 0.53
CA VAL A 40 -6.88 6.67 -0.86
C VAL A 40 -5.59 6.87 -1.65
N ALA A 41 -4.60 7.54 -1.06
CA ALA A 41 -3.33 7.84 -1.72
C ALA A 41 -2.52 6.55 -1.99
N ILE A 42 -2.46 5.62 -1.04
CA ILE A 42 -1.74 4.36 -1.20
C ILE A 42 -2.42 3.47 -2.24
N THR A 43 -3.77 3.39 -2.24
CA THR A 43 -4.52 2.64 -3.25
C THR A 43 -4.27 3.18 -4.66
N ALA A 44 -4.24 4.52 -4.84
CA ALA A 44 -3.94 5.11 -6.14
C ALA A 44 -2.52 4.78 -6.62
N LEU A 45 -1.53 4.86 -5.72
CA LEU A 45 -0.15 4.47 -6.03
C LEU A 45 -0.04 2.99 -6.42
N ALA A 46 -0.72 2.12 -5.67
CA ALA A 46 -0.73 0.68 -5.91
C ALA A 46 -1.39 0.34 -7.26
N GLN A 47 -2.53 0.97 -7.59
CA GLN A 47 -3.21 0.79 -8.86
C GLN A 47 -2.35 1.25 -10.05
N ALA A 48 -1.59 2.33 -9.89
CA ALA A 48 -0.67 2.81 -10.93
C ALA A 48 0.51 1.84 -11.15
N ALA A 49 1.08 1.28 -10.07
CA ALA A 49 2.22 0.38 -10.16
C ALA A 49 1.83 -1.05 -10.58
N LEU A 50 0.64 -1.52 -10.17
CA LEU A 50 0.15 -2.88 -10.32
C LEU A 50 -1.28 -2.86 -10.89
N PRO A 51 -1.47 -2.49 -12.17
CA PRO A 51 -2.79 -2.19 -12.74
C PRO A 51 -3.75 -3.39 -12.79
N SER A 52 -3.23 -4.62 -12.75
CA SER A 52 -4.04 -5.84 -12.75
C SER A 52 -4.34 -6.38 -11.34
N ALA A 53 -3.79 -5.76 -10.29
CA ALA A 53 -3.96 -6.24 -8.92
C ALA A 53 -5.34 -5.89 -8.36
N GLN A 54 -5.85 -6.74 -7.48
CA GLN A 54 -7.02 -6.44 -6.66
C GLN A 54 -6.57 -5.70 -5.40
N ILE A 55 -7.20 -4.56 -5.10
CA ILE A 55 -6.83 -3.68 -4.00
C ILE A 55 -8.03 -3.44 -3.08
N ASP A 56 -7.88 -3.76 -1.80
CA ASP A 56 -8.90 -3.54 -0.77
C ASP A 56 -8.29 -2.85 0.46
N ILE A 57 -9.13 -2.16 1.24
CA ILE A 57 -8.74 -1.61 2.55
C ILE A 57 -9.37 -2.45 3.66
N LEU A 58 -8.53 -2.95 4.58
CA LEU A 58 -8.98 -3.68 5.77
C LEU A 58 -9.01 -2.74 6.98
N ARG A 59 -10.04 -2.93 7.80
CA ARG A 59 -10.25 -2.21 9.05
C ARG A 59 -9.76 -3.02 10.24
N ASP A 60 -9.27 -2.33 11.27
CA ASP A 60 -8.99 -2.93 12.57
C ASP A 60 -10.28 -3.21 13.37
N TYR A 61 -10.14 -3.78 14.55
CA TYR A 61 -11.28 -4.05 15.45
C TYR A 61 -11.97 -2.78 15.98
N ALA A 62 -11.31 -1.63 15.91
CA ALA A 62 -11.90 -0.33 16.25
C ALA A 62 -12.61 0.32 15.05
N GLY A 63 -12.58 -0.32 13.87
CA GLY A 63 -13.22 0.15 12.65
C GLY A 63 -12.39 1.16 11.85
N HIS A 64 -11.13 1.42 12.23
CA HIS A 64 -10.26 2.32 11.48
C HIS A 64 -9.61 1.59 10.31
N GLU A 65 -9.46 2.30 9.19
CA GLU A 65 -8.68 1.82 8.05
C GLU A 65 -7.21 1.70 8.45
N ARG A 66 -6.63 0.50 8.28
CA ARG A 66 -5.26 0.22 8.73
C ARG A 66 -4.39 -0.47 7.71
N ILE A 67 -4.97 -1.29 6.83
CA ILE A 67 -4.18 -2.09 5.90
C ILE A 67 -4.70 -1.87 4.47
N VAL A 68 -3.81 -1.49 3.55
CA VAL A 68 -4.05 -1.73 2.12
C VAL A 68 -3.61 -3.14 1.79
N ARG A 69 -4.53 -3.93 1.24
CA ARG A 69 -4.28 -5.28 0.76
C ARG A 69 -4.22 -5.27 -0.76
N ILE A 70 -3.10 -5.72 -1.33
CA ILE A 70 -2.87 -5.79 -2.77
C ILE A 70 -2.62 -7.25 -3.15
N ARG A 71 -3.43 -7.81 -4.05
CA ARG A 71 -3.28 -9.16 -4.58
C ARG A 71 -2.98 -9.09 -6.08
N CYS A 72 -1.77 -9.51 -6.45
CA CYS A 72 -1.26 -9.45 -7.83
C CYS A 72 -1.54 -10.72 -8.63
#